data_AF-A0A2I2A6J9-F1
#
_entry.id   AF-A0A2I2A6J9-F1
#
_cell.length_a   1.000
_cell.length_b   1.000
_cell.length_c   1.000
_cell.angle_alpha   90.00
_cell.angle_beta   90.00
_cell.angle_gamma   90.00
#
_symmetry.space_group_name_H-M   'P 1'
#
loop_
_entity.id
_entity.type
_entity.pdbx_description
1 polymer ?
#
loop_
_entity_poly.entity_id
_entity_poly.type
_entity_poly.pdbx_seq_one_letter_code
_entity_poly.pdbx_strand_id
1 'polypeptide(L)'
;MKNILITYLIILTLGIASMVTGIHYLANIAGFISAIGFMIIFFKDRPDEETVSAEVIHTENKMRRYWYIVFATGIFFSLIFGSFWNSEMGNMVS
;
A
#
# COMPACT_ATOMS: atom_id res chain seq x y z
N MET A 1 -1.55 -8.86 12.29
CA MET A 1 -2.38 -7.65 12.49
C MET A 1 -1.58 -6.40 12.88
N LYS A 2 -0.83 -6.39 13.99
CA LYS A 2 -0.03 -5.22 14.45
C LYS A 2 0.87 -4.64 13.36
N ASN A 3 1.59 -5.49 12.62
CA ASN A 3 2.50 -5.04 11.57
C ASN A 3 1.77 -4.33 10.42
N ILE A 4 0.59 -4.80 10.02
CA ILE A 4 -0.23 -4.16 8.96
C ILE A 4 -0.65 -2.76 9.40
N LEU A 5 -1.07 -2.60 10.66
CA LEU A 5 -1.45 -1.29 11.20
C LEU A 5 -0.26 -0.33 11.24
N ILE A 6 0.92 -0.82 11.64
CA ILE A 6 2.16 -0.03 11.62
C ILE A 6 2.50 0.38 10.18
N THR A 7 2.48 -0.56 9.24
CA THR A 7 2.72 -0.28 7.81
C THR A 7 1.72 0.76 7.29
N TYR A 8 0.45 0.64 7.66
CA TYR A 8 -0.59 1.57 7.25
C TYR A 8 -0.36 2.98 7.82
N LEU A 9 0.01 3.07 9.10
CA LEU A 9 0.34 4.34 9.75
C LEU A 9 1.57 5.00 9.12
N ILE A 10 2.59 4.23 8.75
CA ILE A 10 3.75 4.72 8.01
C ILE A 10 3.31 5.28 6.64
N ILE A 11 2.51 4.54 5.88
CA ILE A 11 1.99 4.98 4.57
C ILE A 11 1.18 6.27 4.69
N LEU A 12 0.28 6.35 5.68
CA LEU A 12 -0.50 7.56 5.96
C LEU A 12 0.41 8.74 6.32
N THR A 13 1.39 8.53 7.19
CA THR A 13 2.31 9.58 7.63
C THR A 13 3.13 10.10 6.46
N LEU A 14 3.67 9.21 5.62
CA LEU A 14 4.43 9.58 4.43
C LEU A 14 3.58 10.31 3.39
N GLY A 15 2.36 9.83 3.12
CA GLY A 15 1.43 10.45 2.18
C GLY A 15 0.99 11.85 2.63
N ILE A 16 0.58 11.99 3.90
CA ILE A 16 0.20 13.28 4.49
C ILE A 16 1.41 14.23 4.56
N ALA A 17 2.59 13.74 4.96
CA ALA A 17 3.80 14.55 4.96
C ALA A 17 4.14 15.04 3.55
N SER A 18 4.01 14.20 2.52
CA SER A 18 4.15 14.60 1.11
C SER A 18 3.17 15.71 0.73
N MET A 19 1.90 15.59 1.15
CA MET A 19 0.86 16.58 0.88
C MET A 19 1.17 17.94 1.54
N VAL A 20 1.66 17.94 2.78
CA VAL A 20 1.92 19.16 3.56
C VAL A 20 3.24 19.83 3.16
N THR A 21 4.28 19.05 2.89
CA THR A 21 5.64 19.56 2.62
C THR A 21 5.94 19.74 1.13
N GLY A 22 5.13 19.15 0.25
CA GLY A 22 5.39 19.11 -1.19
C GLY A 22 6.51 18.15 -1.61
N ILE A 23 7.10 17.38 -0.67
CA ILE A 23 8.18 16.44 -0.98
C ILE A 23 7.61 15.17 -1.61
N HIS A 24 7.49 15.17 -2.93
CA HIS A 24 6.88 14.10 -3.73
C HIS A 24 7.49 12.70 -3.51
N TYR A 25 8.78 12.64 -3.15
CA TYR A 25 9.47 11.37 -2.89
C TYR A 25 8.84 10.58 -1.72
N LEU A 26 8.24 11.27 -0.74
CA LEU A 26 7.58 10.62 0.40
C LEU A 26 6.36 9.82 -0.06
N ALA A 27 5.55 10.38 -0.96
CA ALA A 27 4.42 9.69 -1.56
C ALA A 27 4.84 8.50 -2.43
N ASN A 28 5.94 8.62 -3.18
CA ASN A 28 6.49 7.49 -3.95
C ASN A 28 6.94 6.35 -3.03
N ILE A 29 7.61 6.67 -1.91
CA ILE A 29 8.03 5.65 -0.93
C ILE A 29 6.80 4.96 -0.34
N ALA A 30 5.74 5.71 -0.02
CA ALA A 30 4.47 5.15 0.45
C ALA A 30 3.85 4.19 -0.58
N GLY A 31 3.84 4.58 -1.87
CA GLY A 31 3.42 3.72 -2.98
C GLY A 31 4.26 2.45 -3.08
N PHE A 32 5.58 2.57 -3.04
CA PHE A 32 6.52 1.46 -3.14
C PHE A 32 6.35 0.43 -2.01
N ILE A 33 6.27 0.89 -0.77
CA ILE A 33 6.01 0.02 0.40
C ILE A 33 4.69 -0.74 0.20
N SER A 34 3.65 -0.04 -0.25
CA SER A 34 2.33 -0.63 -0.48
C SER A 34 2.34 -1.68 -1.60
N ALA A 35 3.10 -1.44 -2.67
CA ALA A 35 3.26 -2.37 -3.79
C ALA A 35 4.03 -3.63 -3.40
N ILE A 36 5.11 -3.50 -2.61
CA ILE A 36 5.82 -4.66 -2.04
C ILE A 36 4.89 -5.48 -1.14
N GLY A 37 4.16 -4.80 -0.24
CA GLY A 37 3.21 -5.47 0.65
C GLY A 37 2.13 -6.23 -0.13
N PHE A 38 1.62 -5.64 -1.21
CA PHE A 38 0.70 -6.30 -2.12
C PHE A 38 1.34 -7.53 -2.78
N MET A 39 2.54 -7.41 -3.34
CA MET A 39 3.23 -8.55 -3.98
C MET A 39 3.41 -9.72 -3.00
N ILE A 40 3.88 -9.45 -1.78
CA ILE A 40 4.08 -10.48 -0.76
C ILE A 40 2.77 -11.24 -0.49
N ILE A 41 1.64 -10.53 -0.43
CA ILE A 41 0.35 -11.13 -0.11
C ILE A 41 -0.30 -11.79 -1.33
N PHE A 42 -0.11 -11.21 -2.51
CA PHE A 42 -0.61 -11.75 -3.76
C PHE A 42 0.05 -13.09 -4.08
N PHE A 43 1.37 -13.18 -3.89
CA PHE A 43 2.14 -14.41 -4.12
C PHE A 43 2.19 -15.36 -2.93
N LYS A 44 1.67 -14.97 -1.75
CA LYS A 44 1.52 -15.90 -0.63
C LYS A 44 0.55 -17.01 -1.02
N ASP A 45 0.96 -18.26 -0.82
CA ASP A 45 0.12 -19.43 -1.01
C ASP A 45 -1.21 -19.29 -0.28
N ARG A 46 -2.27 -19.84 -0.88
CA ARG A 46 -3.59 -19.88 -0.27
C ARG A 46 -3.64 -21.05 0.69
N PRO A 47 -4.24 -20.89 1.88
CA PRO A 47 -4.46 -22.01 2.78
C PRO A 47 -5.38 -22.99 2.05
N ASP A 48 -4.99 -24.26 2.07
CA ASP A 48 -5.76 -25.32 1.45
C ASP A 48 -7.07 -25.52 2.24
N GLU A 49 -8.19 -25.40 1.54
CA GLU A 49 -9.53 -25.44 2.13
C GLU A 49 -9.89 -26.83 2.67
N GLU A 50 -9.18 -27.88 2.21
CA GLU A 50 -9.42 -29.26 2.62
C GLU A 50 -8.66 -29.65 3.90
N THR A 51 -7.54 -28.98 4.18
CA THR A 51 -6.64 -29.35 5.29
C THR A 51 -6.67 -28.37 6.46
N VAL A 52 -7.22 -27.16 6.26
CA VAL A 52 -7.18 -26.07 7.23
C VAL A 52 -8.60 -25.73 7.73
N SER A 53 -8.75 -25.41 9.02
CA SER A 53 -10.06 -25.07 9.58
C SER A 53 -10.65 -23.79 8.98
N ALA A 54 -11.99 -23.74 8.91
CA ALA A 54 -12.73 -22.58 8.38
C ALA A 54 -12.38 -21.24 9.06
N GLU A 55 -12.04 -21.28 10.35
CA GLU A 55 -11.64 -20.09 11.11
C GLU A 55 -10.32 -19.50 10.63
N VAL A 56 -9.35 -20.35 10.29
CA VAL A 56 -8.04 -19.93 9.78
C VAL A 56 -8.19 -19.34 8.38
N ILE A 57 -8.97 -19.99 7.51
CA ILE A 57 -9.30 -19.48 6.17
C ILE A 57 -9.93 -18.08 6.26
N HIS A 58 -10.90 -17.90 7.15
CA HIS A 58 -11.55 -16.61 7.36
C HIS A 58 -10.57 -15.53 7.84
N THR A 59 -9.68 -15.87 8.76
CA THR A 59 -8.66 -14.95 9.30
C THR A 59 -7.66 -14.53 8.24
N GLU A 60 -7.20 -15.46 7.40
CA GLU A 60 -6.30 -15.17 6.29
C GLU A 60 -6.96 -14.26 5.24
N ASN A 61 -8.21 -14.54 4.88
CA ASN A 61 -8.98 -13.72 3.94
C ASN A 61 -9.17 -12.29 4.48
N LYS A 62 -9.42 -12.14 5.78
CA LYS A 62 -9.51 -10.84 6.45
C LYS A 62 -8.17 -10.08 6.36
N MET A 63 -7.04 -10.76 6.57
CA MET A 63 -5.72 -10.13 6.42
C MET A 63 -5.45 -9.68 4.98
N ARG A 64 -5.81 -10.50 3.97
CA ARG A 64 -5.66 -10.14 2.55
C ARG A 64 -6.44 -8.87 2.22
N ARG A 65 -7.69 -8.76 2.69
CA ARG A 65 -8.52 -7.55 2.51
C ARG A 65 -7.88 -6.29 3.11
N TYR A 66 -7.28 -6.38 4.29
CA TYR A 66 -6.57 -5.24 4.87
C TYR A 66 -5.36 -4.82 4.04
N TRP A 67 -4.61 -5.77 3.51
CA TRP A 67 -3.50 -5.46 2.60
C TRP A 67 -3.96 -4.79 1.31
N TYR A 68 -5.14 -5.13 0.79
CA TYR A 68 -5.71 -4.41 -0.36
C TYR A 68 -6.03 -2.95 -0.03
N ILE A 69 -6.53 -2.66 1.18
CA ILE A 69 -6.75 -1.28 1.63
C ILE A 69 -5.43 -0.52 1.76
N VAL A 70 -4.40 -1.16 2.35
CA VAL A 70 -3.05 -0.58 2.46
C VAL A 70 -2.47 -0.28 1.08
N PHE A 71 -2.58 -1.23 0.15
CA PHE A 71 -2.15 -1.09 -1.24
C PHE A 71 -2.86 0.06 -1.96
N ALA A 72 -4.19 0.06 -1.94
CA ALA A 72 -4.99 1.10 -2.59
C ALA A 72 -4.64 2.50 -2.06
N THR A 73 -4.44 2.63 -0.75
CA THR A 73 -4.06 3.91 -0.12
C THR A 73 -2.66 4.37 -0.54
N GLY A 74 -1.67 3.46 -0.55
CA GLY A 74 -0.31 3.82 -0.94
C GLY A 74 -0.19 4.19 -2.42
N ILE A 75 -0.85 3.44 -3.31
CA ILE A 75 -0.95 3.78 -4.73
C ILE A 75 -1.65 5.12 -4.92
N PHE A 76 -2.75 5.37 -4.21
CA PHE A 76 -3.44 6.66 -4.27
C PHE A 76 -2.51 7.82 -3.91
N PHE A 77 -1.77 7.74 -2.80
CA PHE A 77 -0.82 8.80 -2.45
C PHE A 77 0.27 8.97 -3.49
N SER A 78 0.85 7.86 -3.98
CA SER A 78 1.91 7.90 -4.97
C SER A 78 1.46 8.48 -6.31
N LEU A 79 0.22 8.24 -6.73
CA LEU A 79 -0.32 8.79 -7.97
C LEU A 79 -0.66 10.27 -7.83
N ILE A 80 -1.26 10.68 -6.71
CA ILE A 80 -1.73 12.06 -6.54
C ILE A 80 -0.58 13.01 -6.14
N PHE A 81 0.31 12.57 -5.26
CA PHE A 81 1.34 13.43 -4.66
C PHE A 81 2.77 13.03 -5.02
N GLY A 82 2.96 11.89 -5.71
CA GLY A 82 4.27 11.40 -6.09
C GLY A 82 4.85 12.04 -7.35
N SER A 83 6.16 11.83 -7.57
CA SER A 83 6.87 12.43 -8.70
C SER A 83 6.65 11.69 -10.03
N PHE A 84 6.22 10.41 -9.97
CA PHE A 84 5.84 9.66 -11.18
C PHE A 84 4.72 10.35 -11.97
N TRP A 85 3.91 11.19 -11.31
CA TRP A 85 2.87 11.99 -11.92
C TRP A 85 3.27 13.47 -12.08
N ASN A 86 3.98 14.07 -11.12
CA ASN A 86 4.17 15.52 -11.10
C ASN A 86 5.36 16.06 -11.94
N SER A 87 6.47 15.33 -12.10
CA SER A 87 7.67 15.86 -12.79
C SER A 87 7.84 15.36 -14.23
N GLU A 88 7.37 14.16 -14.56
CA GLU A 88 7.55 13.55 -15.89
C GLU A 88 6.28 13.67 -16.77
N MET A 89 5.08 13.64 -16.19
CA MET A 89 3.85 14.00 -16.92
C MET A 89 3.53 15.50 -16.87
N GLY A 90 4.13 16.23 -15.91
CA GLY A 90 3.88 17.64 -15.63
C GLY A 90 4.78 18.65 -16.36
N ASN A 91 5.84 18.22 -17.05
CA ASN A 91 6.63 19.06 -17.96
C ASN A 91 5.89 19.41 -19.27
N MET A 92 4.56 19.50 -19.21
CA MET A 92 3.73 20.15 -20.22
C MET A 92 3.47 21.63 -19.94
N VAL A 93 3.89 22.22 -18.81
CA VAL A 93 3.94 23.68 -18.67
C VAL A 93 5.08 24.16 -17.76
N SER A 94 5.98 24.92 -18.40
CA SER A 94 7.06 25.82 -17.96
C SER A 94 8.43 25.20 -17.64
#